data_AF-A0A7V3FDL1-F1
#
_entry.id   AF-A0A7V3FDL1-F1
#
_cell.length_a   1.000
_cell.length_b   1.000
_cell.length_c   1.000
_cell.angle_alpha   90.00
_cell.angle_beta   90.00
_cell.angle_gamma   90.00
#
_symmetry.space_group_name_H-M   'P 1'
#
loop_
_entity.id
_entity.type
_entity.pdbx_description
1 polymer ?
#
loop_
_entity_poly.entity_id
_entity_poly.type
_entity_poly.pdbx_seq_one_letter_code
_entity_poly.pdbx_strand_id
1 'polypeptide(L)'
;MAVSLLDARLSPASAERTGSRARTIGLTLGFVGVALALVTLINAIAAGTLAGRTGEETTVARLLAWSFGLTTTAFGTLKLGIAVILVGILTRLWLRVDAVKEALPALKPANGGPAPEVGPTVTPYGRATVSTEAPEPLLIHRMARALWAPMLAMGAMAVLAGFILSWIVAADTIGDDPALASSQQAWVQGLQFLGEGFLLSGISFLLGTILGSLRKGGGEVQASVGVAVKTLAMPLTAKLFVGLMALGLMVQVFQFIAYVVVSTFDDPARVATAFTWLGPVREAGLGILLSGIVLALAAIAKALGFQFWRLSEIVSRGR
;
A
#
# COMPACT_ATOMS: atom_id res chain seq x y z
N MET A 1 -5.71 15.72 -13.75
CA MET A 1 -6.84 14.91 -14.25
C MET A 1 -7.33 13.83 -13.27
N ALA A 2 -6.49 13.26 -12.39
CA ALA A 2 -6.90 12.25 -11.39
C ALA A 2 -7.74 12.78 -10.20
N VAL A 3 -7.72 14.09 -9.93
CA VAL A 3 -8.48 14.70 -8.82
C VAL A 3 -9.99 14.78 -9.14
N SER A 4 -10.36 14.87 -10.42
CA SER A 4 -11.76 15.06 -10.84
C SER A 4 -12.64 13.81 -10.70
N LEU A 5 -12.06 12.61 -10.57
CA LEU A 5 -12.84 11.37 -10.40
C LEU A 5 -13.25 11.11 -8.94
N LEU A 6 -12.71 11.87 -7.98
CA LEU A 6 -13.00 11.72 -6.55
C LEU A 6 -14.18 12.57 -6.07
N ASP A 7 -14.57 13.60 -6.82
CA ASP A 7 -15.64 14.54 -6.43
C ASP A 7 -17.03 14.18 -6.99
N ALA A 8 -17.12 13.22 -7.92
CA ALA A 8 -18.40 12.73 -8.42
C ALA A 8 -19.03 11.73 -7.42
N ARG A 9 -19.68 12.25 -6.37
CA ARG A 9 -20.50 11.46 -5.45
C ARG A 9 -21.69 10.88 -6.21
N LEU A 10 -21.58 9.62 -6.63
CA LEU A 10 -22.69 8.85 -7.22
C LEU A 10 -23.78 8.62 -6.17
N SER A 11 -25.05 8.69 -6.59
CA SER A 11 -26.19 8.46 -5.70
C SER A 11 -26.24 7.00 -5.21
N PRO A 12 -26.68 6.74 -3.96
CA PRO A 12 -26.67 5.40 -3.36
C PRO A 12 -27.41 4.33 -4.19
N ALA A 13 -28.53 4.72 -4.81
CA ALA A 13 -29.42 3.83 -5.55
C ALA A 13 -28.81 3.30 -6.88
N SER A 14 -27.84 4.01 -7.46
CA SER A 14 -27.18 3.61 -8.72
C SER A 14 -25.94 2.73 -8.49
N ALA A 15 -25.31 2.83 -7.32
CA ALA A 15 -24.04 2.19 -7.04
C ALA A 15 -24.15 0.70 -6.64
N GLU A 16 -25.32 0.25 -6.20
CA GLU A 16 -25.54 -1.12 -5.72
C GLU A 16 -25.55 -2.17 -6.84
N ARG A 17 -25.93 -1.78 -8.07
CA ARG A 17 -26.08 -2.72 -9.21
C ARG A 17 -24.82 -2.93 -10.04
N THR A 18 -23.83 -2.04 -9.97
CA THR A 18 -22.54 -2.25 -10.64
C THR A 18 -21.59 -3.03 -9.75
N GLY A 19 -21.36 -4.30 -10.07
CA GLY A 19 -20.24 -5.08 -9.55
C GLY A 19 -18.96 -4.25 -9.61
N SER A 20 -18.14 -4.31 -8.55
CA SER A 20 -16.96 -3.45 -8.41
C SER A 20 -15.98 -3.69 -9.55
N ARG A 21 -16.01 -2.87 -10.61
CA ARG A 21 -15.03 -2.92 -11.71
C ARG A 21 -13.60 -2.93 -11.17
N ALA A 22 -13.35 -2.17 -10.11
CA ALA A 22 -12.08 -2.15 -9.39
C ALA A 22 -11.68 -3.52 -8.80
N ARG A 23 -12.62 -4.31 -8.28
CA ARG A 23 -12.33 -5.67 -7.78
C ARG A 23 -11.92 -6.58 -8.93
N THR A 24 -12.67 -6.56 -10.03
CA THR A 24 -12.36 -7.40 -11.19
C THR A 24 -10.99 -7.04 -11.77
N ILE A 25 -10.75 -5.75 -12.04
CA ILE A 25 -9.46 -5.26 -12.54
C ILE A 25 -8.31 -5.64 -11.59
N GLY A 26 -8.48 -5.40 -10.29
CA GLY A 26 -7.44 -5.71 -9.31
C GLY A 26 -7.14 -7.21 -9.19
N LEU A 27 -8.16 -8.06 -9.27
CA LEU A 27 -7.96 -9.52 -9.32
C LEU A 27 -7.26 -9.94 -10.61
N THR A 28 -7.65 -9.40 -11.77
CA THR A 28 -6.98 -9.68 -13.05
C THR A 28 -5.50 -9.30 -12.98
N LEU A 29 -5.17 -8.10 -12.48
CA LEU A 29 -3.78 -7.68 -12.28
C LEU A 29 -3.04 -8.62 -11.32
N GLY A 30 -3.69 -9.06 -10.24
CA GLY A 30 -3.13 -10.04 -9.31
C GLY A 30 -2.79 -11.37 -10.00
N PHE A 31 -3.72 -11.92 -10.78
CA PHE A 31 -3.50 -13.15 -11.55
C PHE A 31 -2.39 -13.01 -12.58
N VAL A 32 -2.35 -11.90 -13.31
CA VAL A 32 -1.27 -11.60 -14.26
C VAL A 32 0.08 -11.56 -13.53
N GLY A 33 0.16 -10.85 -12.40
CA GLY A 33 1.37 -10.80 -11.58
C GLY A 33 1.83 -12.20 -11.14
N VAL A 34 0.92 -13.04 -10.64
CA VAL A 34 1.25 -14.42 -10.25
C VAL A 34 1.73 -15.24 -11.44
N ALA A 35 1.05 -15.17 -12.59
CA ALA A 35 1.43 -15.90 -13.79
C ALA A 35 2.84 -15.51 -14.26
N LEU A 36 3.17 -14.21 -14.26
CA LEU A 36 4.51 -13.74 -14.60
C LEU A 36 5.57 -14.24 -13.61
N ALA A 37 5.27 -14.26 -12.30
CA ALA A 37 6.18 -14.79 -11.29
C ALA A 37 6.42 -16.30 -11.44
N LEU A 38 5.42 -17.07 -11.91
CA LEU A 38 5.59 -18.49 -12.21
C LEU A 38 6.50 -18.71 -13.43
N VAL A 39 6.38 -17.87 -14.46
CA VAL A 39 7.29 -17.91 -15.63
C VAL A 39 8.73 -17.64 -15.19
N THR A 40 8.96 -16.66 -14.32
CA THR A 40 10.31 -16.37 -13.83
C THR A 40 10.86 -17.45 -12.92
N LEU A 41 10.01 -18.11 -12.12
CA LEU A 41 10.41 -19.27 -11.33
C LEU A 41 10.91 -20.41 -12.23
N ILE A 42 10.17 -20.73 -13.31
CA ILE A 42 10.59 -21.76 -14.27
C ILE A 42 11.96 -21.39 -14.87
N ASN A 43 12.15 -20.12 -15.22
CA ASN A 43 13.42 -19.67 -15.78
C ASN A 43 14.57 -19.71 -14.76
N ALA A 44 14.31 -19.35 -13.50
CA ALA A 44 15.31 -19.45 -12.42
C ALA A 44 15.74 -20.91 -12.18
N ILE A 45 14.80 -21.86 -12.25
CA ILE A 45 15.11 -23.29 -12.20
C ILE A 45 15.97 -23.70 -13.39
N ALA A 46 15.61 -23.30 -14.61
CA ALA A 46 16.40 -23.58 -15.82
C ALA A 46 17.83 -23.05 -15.71
N ALA A 47 18.00 -21.79 -15.29
CA ALA A 47 19.30 -21.19 -15.03
C ALA A 47 20.10 -21.98 -13.97
N GLY A 48 19.45 -22.42 -12.89
CA GLY A 48 20.06 -23.28 -11.89
C GLY A 48 20.53 -24.64 -12.42
N THR A 49 19.80 -25.25 -13.37
CA THR A 49 20.23 -26.53 -13.99
C THR A 49 21.42 -26.39 -14.94
N LEU A 50 21.66 -25.19 -15.45
CA LEU A 50 22.81 -24.85 -16.30
C LEU A 50 24.00 -24.38 -15.46
N ALA A 51 23.76 -23.84 -14.26
CA ALA A 51 24.79 -23.40 -13.33
C ALA A 51 25.71 -24.57 -12.95
N GLY A 52 26.96 -24.52 -13.44
CA GLY A 52 27.97 -25.57 -13.24
C GLY A 52 28.36 -26.33 -14.51
N ARG A 53 27.68 -26.09 -15.64
CA ARG A 53 28.15 -26.57 -16.95
C ARG A 53 29.20 -25.61 -17.51
N THR A 54 30.35 -26.14 -17.91
CA THR A 54 31.42 -25.37 -18.54
C THR A 54 30.92 -24.74 -19.84
N GLY A 55 31.13 -23.42 -19.99
CA GLY A 55 30.73 -22.67 -21.19
C GLY A 55 29.33 -22.05 -21.16
N GLU A 56 28.53 -22.29 -20.11
CA GLU A 56 27.15 -21.76 -20.01
C GLU A 56 27.02 -20.51 -19.13
N GLU A 57 28.13 -19.94 -18.66
CA GLU A 57 28.13 -18.81 -17.71
C GLU A 57 27.40 -17.58 -18.24
N THR A 58 27.62 -17.24 -19.52
CA THR A 58 26.95 -16.12 -20.20
C THR A 58 25.46 -16.40 -20.36
N THR A 59 25.07 -17.63 -20.72
CA THR A 59 23.67 -18.04 -20.84
C THR A 59 22.95 -17.89 -19.51
N VAL A 60 23.54 -18.42 -18.43
CA VAL A 60 23.00 -18.32 -17.07
C VAL A 60 22.84 -16.85 -16.66
N ALA A 61 23.87 -16.02 -16.88
CA ALA A 61 23.82 -14.60 -16.56
C ALA A 61 22.69 -13.87 -17.32
N ARG A 62 22.52 -14.14 -18.63
CA ARG A 62 21.43 -13.58 -19.43
C ARG A 62 20.07 -14.00 -18.92
N LEU A 63 19.87 -15.30 -18.63
CA LEU A 63 18.61 -15.82 -18.10
C LEU A 63 18.25 -15.15 -16.76
N LEU A 64 19.21 -15.01 -15.85
CA LEU A 64 19.01 -14.35 -14.57
C LEU A 64 18.72 -12.85 -14.72
N ALA A 65 19.37 -12.17 -15.66
CA ALA A 65 19.23 -10.73 -15.84
C ALA A 65 17.80 -10.31 -16.20
N TRP A 66 17.18 -10.91 -17.24
CA TRP A 66 15.81 -10.55 -17.62
C TRP A 66 14.75 -11.12 -16.68
N SER A 67 14.98 -12.32 -16.12
CA SER A 67 14.03 -12.93 -15.18
C SER A 67 13.97 -12.19 -13.86
N PHE A 68 15.08 -11.61 -13.40
CA PHE A 68 15.10 -10.74 -12.25
C PHE A 68 14.13 -9.56 -12.47
N GLY A 69 14.25 -8.86 -13.60
CA GLY A 69 13.37 -7.73 -13.87
C GLY A 69 11.92 -8.10 -14.08
N LEU A 70 11.66 -9.24 -14.73
CA LEU A 70 10.30 -9.75 -14.86
C LEU A 70 9.71 -10.13 -13.49
N THR A 71 10.52 -10.66 -12.57
CA THR A 71 10.07 -11.05 -11.22
C THR A 71 9.63 -9.84 -10.44
N THR A 72 10.43 -8.77 -10.42
CA THR A 72 10.05 -7.55 -9.72
C THR A 72 8.84 -6.86 -10.38
N THR A 73 8.73 -6.92 -11.70
CA THR A 73 7.55 -6.41 -12.42
C THR A 73 6.29 -7.20 -12.09
N ALA A 74 6.40 -8.52 -11.96
CA ALA A 74 5.33 -9.41 -11.55
C ALA A 74 4.80 -9.03 -10.15
N PHE A 75 5.72 -8.84 -9.20
CA PHE A 75 5.38 -8.40 -7.84
C PHE A 75 4.85 -6.97 -7.77
N GLY A 76 5.36 -6.06 -8.60
CA GLY A 76 4.83 -4.71 -8.73
C GLY A 76 3.40 -4.69 -9.30
N THR A 77 3.13 -5.52 -10.31
CA THR A 77 1.79 -5.69 -10.90
C THR A 77 0.79 -6.22 -9.87
N LEU A 78 1.20 -7.19 -9.05
CA LEU A 78 0.38 -7.71 -7.96
C LEU A 78 0.03 -6.59 -6.95
N LYS A 79 1.00 -5.75 -6.58
CA LYS A 79 0.77 -4.61 -5.66
C LYS A 79 -0.14 -3.54 -6.27
N LEU A 80 -0.02 -3.26 -7.56
CA LEU A 80 -0.97 -2.40 -8.27
C LEU A 80 -2.40 -2.98 -8.22
N GLY A 81 -2.55 -4.29 -8.39
CA GLY A 81 -3.83 -4.98 -8.22
C GLY A 81 -4.43 -4.75 -6.82
N ILE A 82 -3.62 -4.90 -5.77
CA ILE A 82 -4.02 -4.59 -4.39
C ILE A 82 -4.45 -3.13 -4.25
N ALA A 83 -3.68 -2.19 -4.80
CA ALA A 83 -4.00 -0.77 -4.74
C ALA A 83 -5.35 -0.45 -5.41
N VAL A 84 -5.62 -1.01 -6.59
CA VAL A 84 -6.91 -0.83 -7.28
C VAL A 84 -8.08 -1.36 -6.44
N ILE A 85 -7.92 -2.52 -5.79
CA ILE A 85 -8.94 -3.07 -4.89
C ILE A 85 -9.20 -2.12 -3.72
N LEU A 86 -8.15 -1.62 -3.09
CA LEU A 86 -8.24 -0.69 -1.96
C LEU A 86 -8.90 0.65 -2.36
N VAL A 87 -8.64 1.17 -3.57
CA VAL A 87 -9.36 2.34 -4.10
C VAL A 87 -10.85 2.04 -4.21
N GLY A 88 -11.21 0.86 -4.74
CA GLY A 88 -12.61 0.42 -4.79
C GLY A 88 -13.26 0.30 -3.40
N ILE A 89 -12.52 -0.18 -2.40
CA ILE A 89 -12.98 -0.24 -1.00
C ILE A 89 -13.22 1.16 -0.45
N LEU A 90 -12.29 2.10 -0.69
CA LEU A 90 -12.40 3.49 -0.25
C LEU A 90 -13.65 4.17 -0.82
N THR A 91 -13.90 4.04 -2.12
CA THR A 91 -15.11 4.61 -2.76
C THR A 91 -16.39 4.03 -2.17
N ARG A 92 -16.43 2.70 -1.96
CA ARG A 92 -17.60 2.03 -1.36
C ARG A 92 -17.84 2.46 0.08
N LEU A 93 -16.79 2.72 0.82
CA LEU A 93 -16.87 3.17 2.20
C LEU A 93 -17.51 4.54 2.32
N TRP A 94 -17.20 5.47 1.41
CA TRP A 94 -17.86 6.78 1.37
C TRP A 94 -19.35 6.66 1.06
N LEU A 95 -19.71 5.84 0.06
CA LEU A 95 -21.12 5.59 -0.26
C LEU A 95 -21.89 4.97 0.92
N ARG A 96 -21.26 4.05 1.65
CA ARG A 96 -21.85 3.45 2.85
C ARG A 96 -22.03 4.45 3.98
N VAL A 97 -21.09 5.37 4.18
CA VAL A 97 -21.23 6.43 5.17
C VAL A 97 -22.44 7.30 4.84
N ASP A 98 -22.61 7.70 3.58
CA ASP A 98 -23.73 8.53 3.16
C ASP A 98 -25.08 7.77 3.27
N ALA A 99 -25.12 6.50 2.88
CA ALA A 99 -26.31 5.65 3.07
C ALA A 99 -26.69 5.47 4.55
N VAL A 100 -25.71 5.32 5.44
CA VAL A 100 -25.99 5.20 6.89
C VAL A 100 -26.52 6.53 7.45
N LYS A 101 -26.02 7.69 7.00
CA LYS A 101 -26.56 8.99 7.42
C LYS A 101 -28.04 9.15 7.07
N GLU A 102 -28.47 8.60 5.94
CA GLU A 102 -29.86 8.65 5.47
C GLU A 102 -30.76 7.67 6.26
N ALA A 103 -30.28 6.46 6.53
CA ALA A 103 -31.08 5.42 7.19
C ALA A 103 -31.13 5.55 8.72
N LEU A 104 -30.05 6.00 9.36
CA LEU A 104 -29.91 5.99 10.82
C LEU A 104 -30.95 6.85 11.57
N PRO A 105 -31.38 8.04 11.09
CA PRO A 105 -32.43 8.83 11.73
C PRO A 105 -33.74 8.06 11.91
N ALA A 106 -34.12 7.22 10.94
CA ALA A 106 -35.34 6.42 10.99
C ALA A 106 -35.28 5.27 12.02
N LEU A 107 -34.06 4.86 12.41
CA LEU A 107 -33.81 3.77 13.36
C LEU A 107 -33.56 4.26 14.78
N LYS A 108 -33.38 5.56 14.99
CA LYS A 108 -33.12 6.15 16.30
C LYS A 108 -34.43 6.21 17.12
N PRO A 109 -34.46 5.69 18.36
CA PRO A 109 -35.65 5.80 19.21
C PRO A 109 -35.92 7.26 19.60
N ALA A 110 -37.20 7.65 19.65
CA ALA A 110 -37.64 9.02 19.91
C ALA A 110 -37.26 9.55 21.30
N ASN A 111 -37.15 8.66 22.29
CA ASN A 111 -36.77 8.99 23.66
C ASN A 111 -35.31 8.57 23.92
N GLY A 112 -34.37 9.43 23.53
CA GLY A 112 -32.95 9.24 23.85
C GLY A 112 -32.68 9.51 25.33
N GLY A 113 -31.83 8.69 25.96
CA GLY A 113 -31.31 8.98 27.29
C GLY A 113 -30.49 10.28 27.34
N PRO A 114 -30.13 10.79 28.54
CA PRO A 114 -29.40 12.04 28.69
C PRO A 114 -28.09 12.04 27.88
N ALA A 115 -27.81 13.20 27.27
CA ALA A 115 -26.60 13.41 26.47
C ALA A 115 -25.35 13.15 27.32
N PRO A 116 -24.39 12.34 26.84
CA PRO A 116 -23.17 12.08 27.59
C PRO A 116 -22.31 13.33 27.72
N GLU A 117 -21.64 13.50 28.86
CA GLU A 117 -20.75 14.62 29.11
C GLU A 117 -19.59 14.67 28.11
N VAL A 118 -19.25 15.89 27.69
CA VAL A 118 -18.11 16.16 26.80
C VAL A 118 -16.82 15.90 27.56
N GLY A 119 -15.90 15.14 26.96
CA GLY A 119 -14.62 14.83 27.58
C GLY A 119 -14.09 13.43 27.31
N PRO A 120 -13.00 13.04 27.98
CA PRO A 120 -12.43 11.70 27.85
C PRO A 120 -13.37 10.65 28.42
N THR A 121 -13.53 9.54 27.71
CA THR A 121 -14.34 8.40 28.12
C THR A 121 -13.63 7.08 27.78
N VAL A 122 -14.05 5.99 28.42
CA VAL A 122 -13.54 4.64 28.16
C VAL A 122 -14.62 3.82 27.49
N THR A 123 -14.26 3.17 26.38
CA THR A 123 -15.15 2.28 25.62
C THR A 123 -14.55 0.86 25.62
N PRO A 124 -15.33 -0.17 25.24
CA PRO A 124 -14.79 -1.53 25.07
C PRO A 124 -13.62 -1.61 24.08
N TYR A 125 -13.50 -0.63 23.17
CA TYR A 125 -12.43 -0.54 22.17
C TYR A 125 -11.24 0.31 22.65
N GLY A 126 -11.31 0.89 23.85
CA GLY A 126 -10.26 1.71 24.45
C GLY A 126 -10.70 3.15 24.73
N ARG A 127 -9.71 4.02 24.95
CA ARG A 127 -9.92 5.44 25.25
C ARG A 127 -10.58 6.14 24.06
N ALA A 128 -11.62 6.91 24.34
CA ALA A 128 -12.32 7.73 23.37
C ALA A 128 -12.54 9.15 23.93
N THR A 129 -12.89 10.08 23.07
CA THR A 129 -13.28 11.44 23.44
C THR A 129 -14.68 11.70 22.94
N VAL A 130 -15.54 12.23 23.81
CA VAL A 130 -16.87 12.71 23.45
C VAL A 130 -16.77 14.17 23.06
N SER A 131 -17.21 14.51 21.85
CA SER A 131 -17.29 15.87 21.31
C SER A 131 -18.67 16.15 20.73
N THR A 132 -18.99 17.44 20.55
CA THR A 132 -20.22 17.88 19.87
C THR A 132 -20.11 17.74 18.35
N GLU A 133 -18.90 17.82 17.80
CA GLU A 133 -18.64 17.83 16.37
C GLU A 133 -17.80 16.64 15.91
N ALA A 134 -17.85 16.38 14.60
CA ALA A 134 -17.04 15.36 13.94
C ALA A 134 -15.55 15.72 14.03
N PRO A 135 -14.66 14.74 14.25
CA PRO A 135 -13.23 15.00 14.41
C PRO A 135 -12.62 15.48 13.10
N GLU A 136 -11.81 16.54 13.18
CA GLU A 136 -11.01 16.99 12.05
C GLU A 136 -10.02 15.91 11.58
N PRO A 137 -9.72 15.86 10.27
CA PRO A 137 -8.69 14.98 9.76
C PRO A 137 -7.32 15.43 10.27
N LEU A 138 -6.67 14.53 11.02
CA LEU A 138 -5.27 14.65 11.43
C LEU A 138 -4.36 14.88 10.22
N LEU A 139 -3.23 15.57 10.43
CA LEU A 139 -2.25 15.88 9.37
C LEU A 139 -1.83 14.62 8.60
N ILE A 140 -1.60 13.52 9.30
CA ILE A 140 -1.21 12.23 8.71
C ILE A 140 -2.25 11.74 7.68
N HIS A 141 -3.55 11.95 7.93
CA HIS A 141 -4.60 11.55 6.99
C HIS A 141 -4.65 12.47 5.76
N ARG A 142 -4.34 13.77 5.92
CA ARG A 142 -4.25 14.72 4.80
C ARG A 142 -3.06 14.35 3.90
N MET A 143 -1.91 14.08 4.50
CA MET A 143 -0.74 13.59 3.79
C MET A 143 -1.02 12.28 3.07
N ALA A 144 -1.63 11.31 3.75
CA ALA A 144 -1.97 10.02 3.17
C ALA A 144 -2.88 10.16 1.92
N ARG A 145 -3.87 11.06 1.98
CA ARG A 145 -4.76 11.35 0.85
C ARG A 145 -4.04 12.00 -0.33
N ALA A 146 -3.05 12.85 -0.06
CA ALA A 146 -2.30 13.53 -1.11
C ALA A 146 -1.22 12.65 -1.75
N LEU A 147 -0.60 11.75 -0.96
CA LEU A 147 0.61 11.04 -1.38
C LEU A 147 0.37 9.64 -1.96
N TRP A 148 -0.79 9.01 -1.74
CA TRP A 148 -0.99 7.62 -2.21
C TRP A 148 -0.86 7.49 -3.74
N ALA A 149 -1.52 8.36 -4.51
CA ALA A 149 -1.52 8.30 -5.98
C ALA A 149 -0.14 8.59 -6.60
N PRO A 150 0.56 9.69 -6.24
CA PRO A 150 1.89 9.93 -6.81
C PRO A 150 2.90 8.85 -6.42
N MET A 151 2.83 8.30 -5.21
CA MET A 151 3.70 7.19 -4.81
C MET A 151 3.45 5.94 -5.65
N LEU A 152 2.19 5.55 -5.88
CA LEU A 152 1.88 4.42 -6.75
C LEU A 152 2.36 4.64 -8.19
N ALA A 153 2.16 5.85 -8.72
CA ALA A 153 2.58 6.19 -10.08
C ALA A 153 4.11 6.14 -10.22
N MET A 154 4.85 6.78 -9.31
CA MET A 154 6.32 6.74 -9.31
C MET A 154 6.84 5.32 -9.11
N GLY A 155 6.20 4.54 -8.21
CA GLY A 155 6.55 3.15 -8.00
C GLY A 155 6.40 2.30 -9.26
N ALA A 156 5.26 2.40 -9.94
CA ALA A 156 5.02 1.69 -11.19
C ALA A 156 6.02 2.11 -12.29
N MET A 157 6.30 3.41 -12.42
CA MET A 157 7.25 3.93 -13.40
C MET A 157 8.68 3.44 -13.13
N ALA A 158 9.12 3.42 -11.87
CA ALA A 158 10.46 2.96 -11.51
C ALA A 158 10.63 1.46 -11.75
N VAL A 159 9.63 0.64 -11.41
CA VAL A 159 9.62 -0.80 -11.71
C VAL A 159 9.69 -1.03 -13.23
N LEU A 160 8.87 -0.31 -14.01
CA LEU A 160 8.87 -0.42 -15.47
C LEU A 160 10.21 0.01 -16.09
N ALA A 161 10.79 1.12 -15.63
CA ALA A 161 12.09 1.58 -16.11
C ALA A 161 13.19 0.54 -15.83
N GLY A 162 13.21 0.00 -14.61
CA GLY A 162 14.15 -1.06 -14.26
C GLY A 162 13.91 -2.36 -15.03
N PHE A 163 12.66 -2.68 -15.39
CA PHE A 163 12.33 -3.83 -16.24
C PHE A 163 12.88 -3.68 -17.65
N ILE A 164 12.67 -2.52 -18.28
CA ILE A 164 13.21 -2.23 -19.61
C ILE A 164 14.74 -2.34 -19.58
N LEU A 165 15.38 -1.74 -18.57
CA LEU A 165 16.83 -1.81 -18.43
C LEU A 165 17.34 -3.25 -18.21
N SER A 166 16.61 -4.06 -17.45
CA SER A 166 16.91 -5.48 -17.22
C SER A 166 16.90 -6.30 -18.53
N TRP A 167 16.01 -5.97 -19.46
CA TRP A 167 16.01 -6.57 -20.80
C TRP A 167 17.20 -6.14 -21.64
N ILE A 168 17.54 -4.84 -21.64
CA ILE A 168 18.70 -4.31 -22.37
C ILE A 168 19.98 -4.99 -21.89
N VAL A 169 20.16 -5.11 -20.56
CA VAL A 169 21.32 -5.79 -19.97
C VAL A 169 21.43 -7.24 -20.43
N ALA A 170 20.30 -7.95 -20.44
CA ALA A 170 20.26 -9.36 -20.82
C ALA A 170 20.52 -9.59 -22.32
N ALA A 171 20.10 -8.67 -23.17
CA ALA A 171 20.24 -8.78 -24.62
C ALA A 171 21.63 -8.37 -25.11
N ASP A 172 22.12 -7.21 -24.66
CA ASP A 172 23.16 -6.47 -25.37
C ASP A 172 24.43 -6.20 -24.56
N THR A 173 24.45 -6.42 -23.24
CA THR A 173 25.64 -6.09 -22.43
C THR A 173 26.34 -7.32 -21.85
N ILE A 174 25.58 -8.35 -21.49
CA ILE A 174 26.17 -9.57 -20.94
C ILE A 174 26.92 -10.33 -22.03
N GLY A 175 28.24 -10.39 -21.88
CA GLY A 175 29.18 -11.04 -22.80
C GLY A 175 30.05 -10.05 -23.58
N ASP A 176 29.57 -8.82 -23.77
CA ASP A 176 30.25 -7.81 -24.59
C ASP A 176 31.03 -6.80 -23.73
N ASP A 177 30.43 -6.29 -22.65
CA ASP A 177 31.09 -5.37 -21.72
C ASP A 177 30.71 -5.70 -20.26
N PRO A 178 31.56 -6.46 -19.54
CA PRO A 178 31.32 -6.85 -18.15
C PRO A 178 31.24 -5.67 -17.17
N ALA A 179 32.00 -4.59 -17.42
CA ALA A 179 32.01 -3.43 -16.54
C ALA A 179 30.69 -2.66 -16.67
N LEU A 180 30.26 -2.40 -17.91
CA LEU A 180 28.96 -1.78 -18.18
C LEU A 180 27.79 -2.63 -17.66
N ALA A 181 27.84 -3.95 -17.86
CA ALA A 181 26.81 -4.86 -17.36
C ALA A 181 26.65 -4.77 -15.84
N SER A 182 27.76 -4.70 -15.08
CA SER A 182 27.72 -4.59 -13.62
C SER A 182 27.11 -3.26 -13.14
N SER A 183 27.48 -2.14 -13.77
CA SER A 183 26.93 -0.81 -13.47
C SER A 183 25.43 -0.75 -13.77
N GLN A 184 25.01 -1.23 -14.94
CA GLN A 184 23.60 -1.28 -15.31
C GLN A 184 22.78 -2.20 -14.41
N GLN A 185 23.36 -3.33 -13.96
CA GLN A 185 22.70 -4.22 -13.01
C GLN A 185 22.45 -3.53 -11.65
N ALA A 186 23.34 -2.65 -11.21
CA ALA A 186 23.12 -1.84 -10.02
C ALA A 186 21.92 -0.90 -10.20
N TRP A 187 21.80 -0.25 -11.36
CA TRP A 187 20.63 0.57 -11.71
C TRP A 187 19.33 -0.21 -11.78
N VAL A 188 19.35 -1.39 -12.42
CA VAL A 188 18.19 -2.29 -12.49
C VAL A 188 17.68 -2.62 -11.10
N GLN A 189 18.56 -3.08 -10.20
CA GLN A 189 18.19 -3.43 -8.84
C GLN A 189 17.73 -2.20 -8.04
N GLY A 190 18.46 -1.10 -8.13
CA GLY A 190 18.10 0.16 -7.47
C GLY A 190 16.70 0.63 -7.85
N LEU A 191 16.42 0.79 -9.16
CA LEU A 191 15.14 1.29 -9.66
C LEU A 191 13.97 0.37 -9.30
N GLN A 192 14.14 -0.94 -9.45
CA GLN A 192 13.07 -1.90 -9.20
C GLN A 192 12.70 -1.97 -7.72
N PHE A 193 13.66 -2.01 -6.80
CA PHE A 193 13.37 -2.05 -5.37
C PHE A 193 12.91 -0.70 -4.81
N LEU A 194 13.43 0.42 -5.31
CA LEU A 194 12.86 1.73 -5.02
C LEU A 194 11.40 1.80 -5.45
N GLY A 195 11.11 1.31 -6.66
CA GLY A 195 9.76 1.25 -7.21
C GLY A 195 8.83 0.41 -6.34
N GLU A 196 9.29 -0.76 -5.88
CA GLU A 196 8.57 -1.61 -4.92
C GLU A 196 8.31 -0.92 -3.58
N GLY A 197 9.31 -0.20 -3.07
CA GLY A 197 9.18 0.63 -1.87
C GLY A 197 8.10 1.70 -2.02
N PHE A 198 8.06 2.39 -3.16
CA PHE A 198 7.02 3.39 -3.46
C PHE A 198 5.64 2.76 -3.66
N LEU A 199 5.53 1.58 -4.28
CA LEU A 199 4.26 0.87 -4.43
C LEU A 199 3.68 0.49 -3.06
N LEU A 200 4.49 -0.12 -2.19
CA LEU A 200 4.06 -0.47 -0.83
C LEU A 200 3.75 0.77 0.02
N SER A 201 4.50 1.86 -0.15
CA SER A 201 4.22 3.14 0.53
C SER A 201 2.93 3.77 0.04
N GLY A 202 2.65 3.71 -1.27
CA GLY A 202 1.39 4.15 -1.87
C GLY A 202 0.19 3.36 -1.33
N ILE A 203 0.31 2.04 -1.24
CA ILE A 203 -0.67 1.16 -0.57
C ILE A 203 -0.86 1.56 0.89
N SER A 204 0.24 1.81 1.62
CA SER A 204 0.20 2.24 3.01
C SER A 204 -0.57 3.56 3.18
N PHE A 205 -0.29 4.56 2.34
CA PHE A 205 -1.04 5.82 2.35
C PHE A 205 -2.52 5.62 1.98
N LEU A 206 -2.84 4.69 1.09
CA LEU A 206 -4.23 4.36 0.78
C LEU A 206 -4.95 3.74 1.99
N LEU A 207 -4.30 2.85 2.73
CA LEU A 207 -4.81 2.32 4.01
C LEU A 207 -4.98 3.41 5.07
N GLY A 208 -4.02 4.33 5.18
CA GLY A 208 -4.13 5.51 6.05
C GLY A 208 -5.32 6.40 5.67
N THR A 209 -5.60 6.54 4.37
CA THR A 209 -6.78 7.26 3.85
C THR A 209 -8.08 6.55 4.20
N ILE A 210 -8.13 5.21 4.11
CA ILE A 210 -9.28 4.40 4.56
C ILE A 210 -9.53 4.60 6.05
N LEU A 211 -8.49 4.50 6.88
CA LEU A 211 -8.59 4.69 8.33
C LEU A 211 -9.08 6.10 8.69
N GLY A 212 -8.55 7.13 8.01
CA GLY A 212 -9.00 8.51 8.16
C GLY A 212 -10.47 8.70 7.75
N SER A 213 -10.88 8.01 6.68
CA SER A 213 -12.27 8.04 6.19
C SER A 213 -13.24 7.37 7.17
N LEU A 214 -12.85 6.26 7.79
CA LEU A 214 -13.64 5.61 8.85
C LEU A 214 -13.80 6.50 10.08
N ARG A 215 -12.70 7.14 10.51
CA ARG A 215 -12.72 8.04 11.67
C ARG A 215 -13.63 9.24 11.44
N LYS A 216 -13.47 9.91 10.28
CA LYS A 216 -14.27 11.08 9.94
C LYS A 216 -15.73 10.71 9.66
N GLY A 217 -15.96 9.74 8.78
CA GLY A 217 -17.30 9.30 8.39
C GLY A 217 -18.12 8.80 9.57
N GLY A 218 -17.50 8.06 10.50
CA GLY A 218 -18.16 7.64 11.73
C GLY A 218 -18.55 8.78 12.66
N GLY A 219 -17.77 9.86 12.70
CA GLY A 219 -18.13 11.06 13.44
C GLY A 219 -19.24 11.87 12.76
N GLU A 220 -19.18 12.01 11.44
CA GLU A 220 -20.23 12.69 10.65
C GLU A 220 -21.58 11.98 10.77
N VAL A 221 -21.62 10.65 10.82
CA VAL A 221 -22.85 9.85 11.03
C VAL A 221 -23.43 10.09 12.43
N GLN A 222 -22.60 10.22 13.45
CA GLN A 222 -23.06 10.53 14.81
C GLN A 222 -23.62 11.96 14.89
N ALA A 223 -22.92 12.92 14.29
CA ALA A 223 -23.35 14.31 14.26
C ALA A 223 -24.69 14.48 13.49
N SER A 224 -24.90 13.73 12.39
CA SER A 224 -26.11 13.87 11.57
C SER A 224 -27.40 13.44 12.29
N VAL A 225 -27.30 12.59 13.31
CA VAL A 225 -28.46 12.18 14.13
C VAL A 225 -28.55 12.95 15.46
N GLY A 226 -27.74 14.00 15.62
CA GLY A 226 -27.73 14.87 16.80
C GLY A 226 -27.33 14.16 18.09
N VAL A 227 -26.51 13.11 18.00
CA VAL A 227 -25.93 12.46 19.20
C VAL A 227 -24.50 12.94 19.41
N ALA A 228 -24.02 12.86 20.65
CA ALA A 228 -22.64 13.18 20.95
C ALA A 228 -21.67 12.28 20.16
N VAL A 229 -20.66 12.89 19.58
CA VAL A 229 -19.68 12.21 18.74
C VAL A 229 -18.62 11.56 19.63
N LYS A 230 -18.64 10.23 19.70
CA LYS A 230 -17.58 9.44 20.34
C LYS A 230 -16.50 9.15 19.32
N THR A 231 -15.29 9.64 19.57
CA THR A 231 -14.13 9.42 18.71
C THR A 231 -13.07 8.60 19.44
N LEU A 232 -12.69 7.45 18.87
CA LEU A 232 -11.64 6.61 19.43
C LEU A 232 -10.27 7.32 19.37
N ALA A 233 -9.50 7.26 20.46
CA ALA A 233 -8.11 7.68 20.46
C ALA A 233 -7.29 6.82 19.49
N MET A 234 -6.21 7.37 18.94
CA MET A 234 -5.38 6.65 17.98
C MET A 234 -4.78 5.39 18.64
N PRO A 235 -5.06 4.18 18.13
CA PRO A 235 -4.51 2.95 18.71
C PRO A 235 -3.01 2.87 18.46
N LEU A 236 -2.29 2.12 19.32
CA LEU A 236 -0.85 1.92 19.19
C LEU A 236 -0.47 1.34 17.82
N THR A 237 -1.28 0.42 17.29
CA THR A 237 -1.07 -0.18 15.96
C THR A 237 -1.04 0.87 14.85
N ALA A 238 -1.89 1.90 14.90
CA ALA A 238 -1.89 2.99 13.92
C ALA A 238 -0.64 3.88 14.05
N LYS A 239 -0.14 4.11 15.27
CA LYS A 239 1.10 4.88 15.48
C LYS A 239 2.33 4.13 14.97
N LEU A 240 2.42 2.84 15.33
CA LEU A 240 3.50 1.96 14.87
C LEU A 240 3.47 1.80 13.35
N PHE A 241 2.30 1.66 12.75
CA PHE A 241 2.14 1.66 11.30
C PHE A 241 2.81 2.87 10.64
N VAL A 242 2.53 4.09 11.12
CA VAL A 242 3.12 5.32 10.56
C VAL A 242 4.65 5.32 10.70
N GLY A 243 5.16 4.93 11.88
CA GLY A 243 6.60 4.84 12.14
C GLY A 243 7.30 3.82 11.24
N LEU A 244 6.74 2.61 11.12
CA LEU A 244 7.28 1.55 10.26
C LEU A 244 7.23 1.95 8.77
N MET A 245 6.15 2.59 8.33
CA MET A 245 6.04 3.05 6.94
C MET A 245 7.12 4.08 6.61
N ALA A 246 7.33 5.08 7.47
CA ALA A 246 8.39 6.06 7.28
C ALA A 246 9.79 5.42 7.29
N LEU A 247 10.05 4.54 8.26
CA LEU A 247 11.32 3.83 8.38
C LEU A 247 11.60 2.94 7.15
N GLY A 248 10.62 2.15 6.72
CA GLY A 248 10.75 1.26 5.58
C GLY A 248 11.02 2.02 4.28
N LEU A 249 10.32 3.14 4.07
CA LEU A 249 10.57 4.00 2.91
C LEU A 249 11.97 4.62 2.95
N MET A 250 12.42 5.09 4.12
CA MET A 250 13.78 5.62 4.28
C MET A 250 14.84 4.57 3.97
N VAL A 251 14.65 3.33 4.42
CA VAL A 251 15.56 2.21 4.11
C VAL A 251 15.60 1.96 2.59
N GLN A 252 14.47 2.00 1.89
CA GLN A 252 14.45 1.82 0.44
C GLN A 252 15.13 2.98 -0.32
N VAL A 253 14.92 4.23 0.11
CA VAL A 253 15.61 5.38 -0.48
C VAL A 253 17.12 5.29 -0.24
N PHE A 254 17.53 4.94 0.98
CA PHE A 254 18.95 4.72 1.31
C PHE A 254 19.56 3.61 0.45
N GLN A 255 18.86 2.48 0.32
CA GLN A 255 19.28 1.37 -0.52
C GLN A 255 19.45 1.82 -1.98
N PHE A 256 18.49 2.54 -2.55
CA PHE A 256 18.61 3.07 -3.90
C PHE A 256 19.87 3.92 -4.09
N ILE A 257 20.13 4.86 -3.18
CA ILE A 257 21.33 5.70 -3.21
C ILE A 257 22.59 4.82 -3.17
N ALA A 258 22.61 3.80 -2.33
CA ALA A 258 23.75 2.88 -2.26
C ALA A 258 23.96 2.09 -3.56
N TYR A 259 22.90 1.66 -4.25
CA TYR A 259 23.04 1.04 -5.59
C TYR A 259 23.56 2.05 -6.63
N VAL A 260 23.15 3.31 -6.57
CA VAL A 260 23.72 4.37 -7.43
C VAL A 260 25.21 4.54 -7.17
N VAL A 261 25.65 4.54 -5.91
CA VAL A 261 27.08 4.59 -5.58
C VAL A 261 27.82 3.35 -6.10
N VAL A 262 27.25 2.16 -5.97
CA VAL A 262 27.87 0.93 -6.51
C VAL A 262 27.98 0.99 -8.03
N SER A 263 27.07 1.67 -8.73
CA SER A 263 27.15 1.84 -10.19
C SER A 263 28.39 2.60 -10.67
N THR A 264 29.10 3.30 -9.78
CA THR A 264 30.33 4.05 -10.08
C THR A 264 31.60 3.27 -9.73
N PHE A 265 31.51 2.00 -9.34
CA PHE A 265 32.67 1.19 -9.01
C PHE A 265 33.19 0.47 -10.27
N ASP A 266 34.49 0.58 -10.50
CA ASP A 266 35.15 -0.09 -11.63
C ASP A 266 35.72 -1.48 -11.26
N ASP A 267 35.75 -1.81 -9.96
CA ASP A 267 36.26 -3.08 -9.44
C ASP A 267 35.12 -4.09 -9.19
N PRO A 268 35.08 -5.21 -9.95
CA PRO A 268 34.07 -6.25 -9.80
C PRO A 268 34.01 -6.87 -8.39
N ALA A 269 35.16 -7.00 -7.69
CA ALA A 269 35.19 -7.57 -6.35
C ALA A 269 34.49 -6.66 -5.35
N ARG A 270 34.66 -5.34 -5.51
CA ARG A 270 34.00 -4.32 -4.69
C ARG A 270 32.50 -4.27 -4.94
N VAL A 271 32.06 -4.40 -6.20
CA VAL A 271 30.64 -4.51 -6.57
C VAL A 271 30.00 -5.74 -5.92
N ALA A 272 30.64 -6.90 -6.07
CA ALA A 272 30.15 -8.14 -5.47
C ALA A 272 30.02 -8.02 -3.94
N THR A 273 31.03 -7.44 -3.28
CA THR A 273 31.03 -7.23 -1.82
C THR A 273 29.91 -6.27 -1.39
N ALA A 274 29.62 -5.22 -2.15
CA ALA A 274 28.51 -4.33 -1.82
C ALA A 274 27.15 -5.04 -1.95
N PHE A 275 26.99 -5.87 -2.98
CA PHE A 275 25.74 -6.60 -3.24
C PHE A 275 25.40 -7.63 -2.14
N THR A 276 26.40 -8.20 -1.44
CA THR A 276 26.14 -9.16 -0.34
C THR A 276 25.38 -8.53 0.83
N TRP A 277 25.56 -7.23 1.08
CA TRP A 277 24.86 -6.52 2.15
C TRP A 277 23.63 -5.77 1.63
N LEU A 278 23.67 -5.25 0.40
CA LEU A 278 22.53 -4.55 -0.19
C LEU A 278 21.31 -5.45 -0.41
N GLY A 279 21.52 -6.73 -0.69
CA GLY A 279 20.46 -7.75 -0.78
C GLY A 279 19.66 -7.88 0.53
N PRO A 280 20.27 -8.21 1.67
CA PRO A 280 19.57 -8.24 2.95
C PRO A 280 18.90 -6.91 3.34
N VAL A 281 19.54 -5.77 3.07
CA VAL A 281 19.01 -4.44 3.42
C VAL A 281 17.72 -4.12 2.65
N ARG A 282 17.65 -4.43 1.34
CA ARG A 282 16.42 -4.21 0.55
C ARG A 282 15.25 -5.05 1.09
N GLU A 283 15.50 -6.31 1.45
CA GLU A 283 14.45 -7.21 1.94
C GLU A 283 13.98 -6.76 3.33
N ALA A 284 14.89 -6.30 4.18
CA ALA A 284 14.55 -5.71 5.47
C ALA A 284 13.65 -4.47 5.29
N GLY A 285 13.97 -3.59 4.34
CA GLY A 285 13.13 -2.43 3.99
C GLY A 285 11.71 -2.83 3.56
N LEU A 286 11.58 -3.84 2.69
CA LEU A 286 10.28 -4.35 2.25
C LEU A 286 9.51 -5.00 3.40
N GLY A 287 10.20 -5.79 4.24
CA GLY A 287 9.64 -6.44 5.42
C GLY A 287 9.09 -5.45 6.44
N ILE A 288 9.80 -4.33 6.65
CA ILE A 288 9.33 -3.23 7.52
C ILE A 288 8.05 -2.60 6.96
N LEU A 289 7.99 -2.33 5.65
CA LEU A 289 6.78 -1.79 5.00
C LEU A 289 5.59 -2.76 5.12
N LEU A 290 5.80 -4.04 4.84
CA LEU A 290 4.77 -5.07 4.98
C LEU A 290 4.28 -5.22 6.42
N SER A 291 5.18 -5.16 7.39
CA SER A 291 4.82 -5.16 8.82
C SER A 291 3.94 -3.95 9.17
N GLY A 292 4.26 -2.78 8.62
CA GLY A 292 3.41 -1.59 8.72
C GLY A 292 2.00 -1.83 8.15
N ILE A 293 1.89 -2.43 6.96
CA ILE A 293 0.61 -2.75 6.32
C ILE A 293 -0.24 -3.67 7.21
N VAL A 294 0.36 -4.70 7.82
CA VAL A 294 -0.35 -5.60 8.75
C VAL A 294 -0.91 -4.83 9.95
N LEU A 295 -0.12 -3.93 10.55
CA LEU A 295 -0.58 -3.08 11.65
C LEU A 295 -1.67 -2.09 11.23
N ALA A 296 -1.62 -1.57 10.01
CA ALA A 296 -2.67 -0.72 9.45
C ALA A 296 -3.99 -1.48 9.32
N LEU A 297 -3.96 -2.72 8.81
CA LEU A 297 -5.14 -3.58 8.72
C LEU A 297 -5.73 -3.88 10.11
N ALA A 298 -4.88 -4.17 11.10
CA ALA A 298 -5.33 -4.34 12.49
C ALA A 298 -5.98 -3.07 13.07
N ALA A 299 -5.43 -1.89 12.76
CA ALA A 299 -6.03 -0.61 13.16
C ALA A 299 -7.39 -0.37 12.48
N ILE A 300 -7.52 -0.71 11.19
CA ILE A 300 -8.78 -0.63 10.45
C ILE A 300 -9.83 -1.57 11.05
N ALA A 301 -9.47 -2.82 11.35
CA ALA A 301 -10.38 -3.78 11.98
C ALA A 301 -10.91 -3.26 13.32
N LYS A 302 -10.02 -2.70 14.15
CA LYS A 302 -10.40 -2.08 15.42
C LYS A 302 -11.32 -0.87 15.24
N ALA A 303 -11.02 -0.02 14.26
CA ALA A 303 -11.86 1.13 13.94
C ALA A 303 -13.25 0.71 13.47
N LEU A 304 -13.36 -0.30 12.59
CA LEU A 304 -14.63 -0.84 12.12
C LEU A 304 -15.46 -1.43 13.27
N GLY A 305 -14.84 -2.21 14.17
CA GLY A 305 -15.51 -2.75 15.35
C GLY A 305 -16.08 -1.66 16.25
N PHE A 306 -15.30 -0.59 16.48
CA PHE A 306 -15.77 0.57 17.23
C PHE A 306 -16.96 1.26 16.55
N GLN A 307 -16.92 1.47 15.22
CA GLN A 307 -18.03 2.08 14.51
C GLN A 307 -19.31 1.25 14.59
N PHE A 308 -19.20 -0.08 14.42
CA PHE A 308 -20.36 -0.97 14.53
C PHE A 308 -20.99 -0.94 15.93
N TRP A 309 -20.15 -1.03 16.97
CA TRP A 309 -20.61 -0.92 18.36
C TRP A 309 -21.32 0.41 18.61
N ARG A 310 -20.77 1.51 18.08
CA ARG A 310 -21.34 2.84 18.26
C ARG A 310 -22.70 2.97 17.55
N LEU A 311 -22.82 2.46 16.33
CA LEU A 311 -24.10 2.43 15.62
C LEU A 311 -25.15 1.61 16.38
N SER A 312 -24.76 0.44 16.90
CA SER A 312 -25.64 -0.39 17.72
C SER A 312 -26.08 0.33 19.00
N GLU A 313 -25.19 1.08 19.66
CA GLU A 313 -25.53 1.91 20.81
C GLU A 313 -26.58 2.98 20.48
N ILE A 314 -26.43 3.65 19.33
CA ILE A 314 -27.37 4.70 18.88
C ILE A 314 -28.74 4.11 18.59
N VAL A 315 -28.80 2.97 17.89
CA VAL A 315 -30.07 2.30 17.56
C VAL A 315 -30.76 1.76 18.82
N SER A 316 -30.00 1.17 19.75
CA SER A 316 -30.58 0.56 20.96
C SER A 316 -30.92 1.55 22.07
N ARG A 317 -30.18 2.67 22.20
CA ARG A 317 -30.29 3.59 23.33
C ARG A 317 -30.60 5.04 22.94
N GLY A 318 -30.61 5.36 21.65
CA GLY A 318 -30.87 6.71 21.14
C GLY A 318 -29.78 7.74 21.46
N ARG A 319 -28.61 7.31 21.93
CA ARG A 319 -27.52 8.20 22.39
C ARG A 319 -26.14 7.72 22.00
#